data_AF-A0A2N6AF03-F1
#
_entry.id   AF-A0A2N6AF03-F1
#
_cell.length_a   1.000
_cell.length_b   1.000
_cell.length_c   1.000
_cell.angle_alpha   90.00
_cell.angle_beta   90.00
_cell.angle_gamma   90.00
#
_symmetry.space_group_name_H-M   'P 1'
#
loop_
_entity.id
_entity.type
_entity.pdbx_description
1 polymer ?
#
loop_
_entity_poly.entity_id
_entity_poly.type
_entity_poly.pdbx_seq_one_letter_code
_entity_poly.pdbx_strand_id
1 'polypeptide(L)'
;MSVRYSPKVKKVSTSYLRSHDKDSTKTLRESSRENFLHERKEMEKELSASIETICKLLNDRYRYVETQNIRGRNVMIFRNEENKIKKLRFEYEENYHRAEDKLKEKASECES
;
A
#
# COMPACT_ATOMS: atom_id res chain seq x y z
N MET A 1 7.19 -67.45 31.59
CA MET A 1 6.30 -67.57 30.42
C MET A 1 5.48 -66.29 30.31
N SER A 2 5.87 -65.36 29.43
CA SER A 2 5.20 -64.05 29.28
C SER A 2 4.14 -64.12 28.20
N VAL A 3 2.89 -63.89 28.59
CA VAL A 3 1.72 -63.84 27.71
C VAL A 3 1.70 -62.47 27.03
N ARG A 4 1.85 -62.43 25.70
CA ARG A 4 1.82 -61.19 24.91
C ARG A 4 0.37 -60.70 24.81
N TYR A 5 0.09 -59.52 25.35
CA TYR A 5 -1.17 -58.81 25.14
C TYR A 5 -0.97 -57.83 23.97
N SER A 6 -1.62 -58.10 22.84
CA SER A 6 -1.65 -57.18 21.68
C SER A 6 -3.03 -56.52 21.63
N PRO A 7 -3.14 -55.19 21.70
CA PRO A 7 -4.43 -54.53 21.53
C PRO A 7 -4.86 -54.53 20.06
N LYS A 8 -6.09 -54.99 19.82
CA LYS A 8 -6.77 -54.98 18.51
C LYS A 8 -7.03 -53.53 18.08
N VAL A 9 -6.31 -53.07 17.07
CA VAL A 9 -6.56 -51.78 16.41
C VAL A 9 -7.84 -51.93 15.57
N LYS A 10 -8.94 -51.29 15.98
CA LYS A 10 -10.14 -51.20 15.15
C LYS A 10 -9.80 -50.33 13.92
N LYS A 11 -9.85 -50.93 12.73
CA LYS A 11 -9.77 -50.22 11.46
C LYS A 11 -10.99 -49.31 11.35
N VAL A 12 -10.79 -48.00 11.49
CA VAL A 12 -11.81 -47.00 11.17
C VAL A 12 -11.85 -46.92 9.65
N SER A 13 -12.94 -47.38 9.05
CA SER A 13 -13.24 -47.16 7.63
C SER A 13 -13.42 -45.67 7.39
N THR A 14 -12.39 -45.00 6.88
CA THR A 14 -12.50 -43.67 6.29
C THR A 14 -13.12 -43.80 4.91
N SER A 15 -14.45 -43.90 4.89
CA SER A 15 -15.25 -43.77 3.68
C SER A 15 -15.17 -42.32 3.15
N TYR A 16 -14.47 -42.17 2.03
CA TYR A 16 -14.72 -41.19 0.95
C TYR A 16 -14.96 -39.72 1.35
N LEU A 17 -13.87 -38.95 1.48
CA LEU A 17 -13.89 -37.51 1.17
C LEU A 17 -13.42 -37.33 -0.27
N ARG A 18 -14.34 -37.55 -1.22
CA ARG A 18 -14.14 -37.26 -2.64
C ARG A 18 -14.83 -35.93 -2.96
N SER A 19 -14.01 -34.87 -2.93
CA SER A 19 -14.05 -33.69 -3.79
C SER A 19 -15.41 -33.01 -4.04
N HIS A 20 -15.62 -31.82 -3.46
CA HIS A 20 -16.28 -30.72 -4.17
C HIS A 20 -15.90 -29.34 -3.57
N ASP A 21 -14.66 -28.91 -3.79
CA ASP A 21 -14.24 -27.52 -3.56
C ASP A 21 -13.60 -26.97 -4.84
N LYS A 22 -14.43 -26.84 -5.89
CA LYS A 22 -14.05 -26.17 -7.15
C LYS A 22 -14.54 -24.73 -7.23
N ASP A 23 -15.28 -24.24 -6.23
CA ASP A 23 -15.81 -22.87 -6.19
C ASP A 23 -15.08 -21.95 -5.19
N SER A 24 -14.42 -22.48 -4.17
CA SER A 24 -13.71 -21.64 -3.20
C SER A 24 -12.39 -21.05 -3.74
N THR A 25 -11.84 -21.58 -4.84
CA THR A 25 -10.64 -21.02 -5.50
C THR A 25 -10.96 -19.92 -6.51
N LYS A 26 -12.20 -19.86 -7.07
CA LYS A 26 -12.63 -18.76 -7.93
C LYS A 26 -12.89 -17.49 -7.11
N THR A 27 -13.60 -17.61 -6.00
CA THR A 27 -13.88 -16.50 -5.08
C THR A 27 -12.60 -15.92 -4.47
N LEU A 28 -11.62 -16.75 -4.05
CA LEU A 28 -10.31 -16.27 -3.60
C LEU A 28 -9.53 -15.48 -4.67
N ARG A 29 -9.66 -15.88 -5.94
CA ARG A 29 -8.94 -15.27 -7.07
C ARG A 29 -9.62 -13.97 -7.54
N GLU A 30 -10.95 -13.92 -7.48
CA GLU A 30 -11.74 -12.72 -7.75
C GLU A 30 -11.57 -11.67 -6.64
N SER A 31 -11.62 -12.06 -5.36
CA SER A 31 -11.35 -11.14 -4.24
C SER A 31 -9.92 -10.57 -4.29
N SER A 32 -8.93 -11.37 -4.67
CA SER A 32 -7.56 -10.88 -4.84
C SER A 32 -7.43 -9.86 -5.97
N ARG A 33 -8.14 -10.07 -7.09
CA ARG A 33 -8.14 -9.13 -8.22
C ARG A 33 -8.87 -7.83 -7.87
N GLU A 34 -10.00 -7.94 -7.18
CA GLU A 34 -10.79 -6.78 -6.77
C GLU A 34 -10.04 -5.93 -5.74
N ASN A 35 -9.39 -6.58 -4.76
CA ASN A 35 -8.52 -5.91 -3.79
C ASN A 35 -7.34 -5.21 -4.48
N PHE A 36 -6.69 -5.87 -5.45
CA PHE A 36 -5.60 -5.26 -6.22
C PHE A 36 -6.06 -4.03 -7.01
N LEU A 37 -7.22 -4.11 -7.68
CA LEU A 37 -7.78 -2.97 -8.41
C LEU A 37 -8.18 -1.83 -7.47
N HIS A 38 -8.69 -2.16 -6.29
CA HIS A 38 -9.05 -1.19 -5.27
C HIS A 38 -7.81 -0.48 -4.72
N GLU A 39 -6.78 -1.23 -4.31
CA GLU A 39 -5.51 -0.67 -3.82
C GLU A 39 -4.84 0.21 -4.87
N ARG A 40 -4.84 -0.22 -6.13
CA ARG A 40 -4.31 0.59 -7.23
C ARG A 40 -5.07 1.91 -7.40
N LYS A 41 -6.40 1.87 -7.31
CA LYS A 41 -7.24 3.07 -7.39
C LYS A 41 -7.00 4.02 -6.22
N GLU A 42 -6.82 3.49 -5.01
CA GLU A 42 -6.49 4.28 -3.81
C GLU A 42 -5.11 4.93 -3.96
N MET A 43 -4.11 4.20 -4.47
CA MET A 43 -2.78 4.75 -4.78
C MET A 43 -2.86 5.88 -5.80
N GLU A 44 -3.57 5.68 -6.93
CA GLU A 44 -3.74 6.71 -7.96
C GLU A 44 -4.47 7.96 -7.42
N LYS A 45 -5.45 7.75 -6.53
CA LYS A 45 -6.19 8.84 -5.88
C LYS A 45 -5.32 9.61 -4.89
N GLU A 46 -4.52 8.95 -4.08
CA GLU A 46 -3.58 9.62 -3.18
C GLU A 46 -2.54 10.42 -3.98
N LEU A 47 -1.99 9.83 -5.05
CA LEU A 47 -1.00 10.48 -5.90
C LEU A 47 -1.56 11.75 -6.54
N SER A 48 -2.75 11.67 -7.16
CA SER A 48 -3.39 12.82 -7.80
C SER A 48 -3.71 13.94 -6.80
N ALA A 49 -4.25 13.60 -5.62
CA ALA A 49 -4.50 14.57 -4.56
C ALA A 49 -3.20 15.22 -4.03
N SER A 50 -2.14 14.43 -3.92
CA SER A 50 -0.82 14.90 -3.49
C SER A 50 -0.20 15.86 -4.50
N ILE A 51 -0.25 15.53 -5.79
CA ILE A 51 0.24 16.39 -6.88
C ILE A 51 -0.55 17.71 -6.91
N GLU A 52 -1.88 17.65 -6.81
CA GLU A 52 -2.69 18.88 -6.77
C GLU A 52 -2.31 19.77 -5.58
N THR A 53 -2.06 19.16 -4.42
CA THR A 53 -1.65 19.88 -3.22
C THR A 53 -0.25 20.48 -3.38
N ILE A 54 0.69 19.76 -4.00
CA ILE A 54 2.03 20.26 -4.31
C ILE A 54 1.94 21.46 -5.24
N CYS A 55 1.17 21.37 -6.33
CA CYS A 55 0.97 22.49 -7.25
C CYS A 55 0.38 23.72 -6.54
N LYS A 56 -0.62 23.52 -5.66
CA LYS A 56 -1.18 24.60 -4.83
C LYS A 56 -0.12 25.22 -3.92
N LEU A 57 0.69 24.40 -3.25
CA LEU A 57 1.77 24.86 -2.38
C LEU A 57 2.80 25.69 -3.14
N LEU A 58 3.23 25.24 -4.31
CA LEU A 58 4.17 25.97 -5.17
C LEU A 58 3.57 27.32 -5.63
N ASN A 59 2.30 27.33 -6.05
CA ASN A 59 1.58 28.57 -6.40
C ASN A 59 1.45 29.54 -5.20
N ASP A 60 1.25 29.00 -3.99
CA ASP A 60 1.19 29.75 -2.73
C ASP A 60 2.59 30.20 -2.23
N ARG A 61 3.64 30.09 -3.06
CA ARG A 61 5.05 30.41 -2.73
C ARG A 61 5.68 29.53 -1.65
N TYR A 62 5.10 28.38 -1.33
CA TYR A 62 5.77 27.41 -0.48
C TYR A 62 6.85 26.69 -1.27
N ARG A 63 8.04 26.55 -0.68
CA ARG A 63 9.14 25.78 -1.22
C ARG A 63 9.29 24.47 -0.44
N TYR A 64 9.67 23.42 -1.15
CA TYR A 64 10.07 22.18 -0.51
C TYR A 64 11.36 22.41 0.28
N VAL A 65 11.41 21.89 1.50
CA VAL A 65 12.56 22.04 2.42
C VAL A 65 13.24 20.70 2.62
N GLU A 66 12.48 19.71 3.10
CA GLU A 66 13.01 18.41 3.50
C GLU A 66 11.89 17.36 3.52
N THR A 67 12.30 16.10 3.54
CA THR A 67 11.43 14.96 3.82
C THR A 67 11.80 14.36 5.17
N GLN A 68 10.80 14.07 5.98
CA GLN A 68 10.96 13.31 7.23
C GLN A 68 10.25 11.97 7.11
N ASN A 69 10.90 10.91 7.58
CA ASN A 69 10.25 9.63 7.78
C ASN A 69 9.67 9.57 9.20
N ILE A 70 8.35 9.60 9.33
CA ILE A 70 7.66 9.58 10.61
C ILE A 70 6.89 8.27 10.70
N ARG A 71 7.31 7.37 11.62
CA ARG A 71 6.68 6.06 11.85
C ARG A 71 6.60 5.20 10.57
N GLY A 72 7.65 5.23 9.73
CA GLY A 72 7.69 4.47 8.48
C GLY A 72 6.94 5.14 7.32
N ARG A 73 6.44 6.37 7.48
CA ARG A 73 5.76 7.13 6.42
C ARG A 73 6.59 8.32 5.97
N ASN A 74 6.71 8.51 4.68
CA ASN A 74 7.41 9.66 4.11
C ASN A 74 6.52 10.91 4.20
N VAL A 75 7.07 11.99 4.75
CA VAL A 75 6.38 13.25 4.96
C VAL A 75 7.20 14.38 4.34
N MET A 76 6.69 14.98 3.27
CA MET A 76 7.32 16.13 2.63
C MET A 76 6.94 17.41 3.37
N ILE A 77 7.95 18.23 3.70
CA ILE A 77 7.79 19.48 4.43
C ILE A 77 8.02 20.65 3.47
N PHE A 78 7.03 21.55 3.46
CA PHE A 78 7.02 22.75 2.64
C PHE A 78 7.00 23.97 3.55
N ARG A 79 7.78 25.00 3.21
CA ARG A 79 7.89 26.25 3.97
C ARG A 79 7.78 27.46 3.05
N ASN A 80 7.05 28.48 3.49
CA ASN A 80 6.96 29.78 2.81
C ASN A 80 7.86 30.84 3.47
N GLU A 81 8.01 32.00 2.84
CA GLU A 81 8.74 33.18 3.34
C GLU A 81 8.21 33.67 4.70
N GLU A 82 6.91 33.49 4.97
CA GLU A 82 6.29 33.77 6.27
C GLU A 82 6.59 32.71 7.35
N ASN A 83 7.50 31.77 7.11
CA ASN A 83 7.81 30.63 7.99
C ASN A 83 6.63 29.68 8.28
N LYS A 84 5.54 29.76 7.50
CA LYS A 84 4.43 28.81 7.57
C LYS A 84 4.88 27.46 7.03
N ILE A 85 4.58 26.39 7.76
CA ILE A 85 4.95 25.02 7.41
C ILE A 85 3.70 24.23 7.01
N LYS A 86 3.76 23.57 5.85
CA LYS A 86 2.78 22.57 5.42
C LYS A 86 3.46 21.21 5.30
N LYS A 87 2.73 20.15 5.62
CA LYS A 87 3.24 18.77 5.58
C LYS A 87 2.33 17.93 4.69
N LEU A 88 2.91 17.29 3.69
CA LEU A 88 2.25 16.24 2.91
C LEU A 88 2.67 14.89 3.47
N ARG A 89 1.72 14.02 3.78
CA ARG A 89 2.01 12.65 4.22
C ARG A 89 1.65 11.70 3.09
N PHE A 90 2.53 10.75 2.83
CA PHE A 90 2.30 9.68 1.88
C PHE A 90 2.11 8.37 2.65
N GLU A 91 1.01 7.67 2.38
CA GLU A 91 0.80 6.33 2.89
C GLU A 91 1.54 5.30 2.05
N TYR A 92 1.70 5.56 0.75
CA TYR A 92 2.41 4.68 -0.18
C TYR A 92 3.77 5.28 -0.57
N GLU A 93 4.83 4.50 -0.39
CA GLU A 93 6.21 4.91 -0.73
C GLU A 93 6.38 5.18 -2.23
N GLU A 94 5.72 4.40 -3.09
CA GLU A 94 5.74 4.63 -4.54
C GLU A 94 5.16 6.01 -4.91
N ASN A 95 4.10 6.43 -4.22
CA ASN A 95 3.49 7.74 -4.45
C ASN A 95 4.42 8.88 -4.02
N TYR A 96 5.19 8.69 -2.95
CA TYR A 96 6.22 9.64 -2.55
C TYR A 96 7.25 9.85 -3.66
N HIS A 97 7.81 8.77 -4.22
CA HIS A 97 8.82 8.87 -5.28
C HIS A 97 8.26 9.58 -6.53
N ARG A 98 7.04 9.25 -6.93
CA ARG A 98 6.37 9.91 -8.07
C ARG A 98 6.10 11.39 -7.79
N ALA A 99 5.71 11.73 -6.57
CA ALA A 99 5.47 13.12 -6.18
C ALA A 99 6.77 13.95 -6.12
N GLU A 100 7.87 13.36 -5.65
CA GLU A 100 9.19 13.99 -5.64
C GLU A 100 9.70 14.26 -7.06
N ASP A 101 9.54 13.29 -7.97
CA ASP A 101 9.91 13.46 -9.39
C ASP A 101 9.12 14.60 -10.04
N LYS A 102 7.80 14.65 -9.78
CA LYS A 102 6.94 15.75 -10.26
C LYS A 102 7.30 17.10 -9.66
N LEU A 103 7.72 17.12 -8.40
CA LEU A 103 8.19 18.34 -7.75
C LEU A 103 9.47 18.86 -8.40
N LYS A 104 10.42 17.98 -8.74
CA LYS A 104 11.66 18.34 -9.46
C LYS A 104 11.36 18.87 -10.86
N GLU A 105 10.46 18.21 -11.60
CA GLU A 105 9.98 18.66 -12.91
C GLU A 105 9.38 20.06 -12.82
N LYS A 106 8.46 20.29 -11.88
CA LYS A 106 7.78 21.59 -11.72
C LYS A 106 8.70 22.69 -11.21
N ALA A 107 9.66 22.37 -10.35
CA ALA A 107 10.67 23.34 -9.92
C ALA A 107 11.52 23.82 -11.10
N SER A 108 11.88 22.93 -12.04
CA SER A 108 12.63 23.29 -13.25
C SER A 108 11.84 24.18 -14.21
N GLU A 109 10.53 24.02 -14.30
CA GLU A 109 9.66 24.88 -15.13
C GLU A 109 9.49 26.30 -14.55
N CYS A 110 9.62 26.50 -13.24
CA CYS A 110 9.49 27.82 -12.61
C CYS A 110 10.77 28.68 -12.65
N GLU A 111 11.92 28.12 -13.05
CA GLU A 111 13.19 28.84 -13.17
C GLU A 111 13.52 29.30 -14.62
N SER A 112 12.62 29.09 -15.59
CA SER A 112 12.77 29.55 -16.99
C SER A 112 12.04 30.86 -17.30
#